data_AF-A0A1R4J9V7-F1
#
_entry.id   AF-A0A1R4J9V7-F1
#
_cell.length_a   1.000
_cell.length_b   1.000
_cell.length_c   1.000
_cell.angle_alpha   90.00
_cell.angle_beta   90.00
_cell.angle_gamma   90.00
#
_symmetry.space_group_name_H-M   'P 1'
#
loop_
_entity.id
_entity.type
_entity.pdbx_description
1 polymer ?
#
loop_
_entity_poly.entity_id
_entity_poly.type
_entity_poly.pdbx_seq_one_letter_code
_entity_poly.pdbx_strand_id
1 'polypeptide(L)'
;MLQVVGELEAAAFGAQAAFDAVVGPLDRALRAEAAGAPLAEAEVDAVYTAVYAAQQVIARAALDAATGLFEVGGASATLRTRGLDRHWRNARVLASHNPLIYRARLLGDRAVNGTPLERHYRLGG
;
A
#
# COMPACT_ATOMS: atom_id res chain seq x y z
N MET A 1 -24.41 -7.76 8.71
CA MET A 1 -24.35 -7.80 7.23
C MET A 1 -24.10 -6.42 6.65
N LEU A 2 -25.05 -5.47 6.71
CA LEU A 2 -24.88 -4.13 6.10
C LEU A 2 -23.68 -3.34 6.69
N GLN A 3 -23.47 -3.42 8.01
CA GLN A 3 -22.32 -2.78 8.67
C GLN A 3 -20.98 -3.25 8.06
N VAL A 4 -20.74 -4.56 8.01
CA VAL A 4 -19.47 -5.12 7.50
C VAL A 4 -19.27 -4.76 6.02
N VAL A 5 -20.34 -4.78 5.22
CA VAL A 5 -20.25 -4.36 3.81
C VAL A 5 -19.84 -2.89 3.71
N GLY A 6 -20.41 -1.99 4.52
CA GLY A 6 -20.03 -0.58 4.55
C GLY A 6 -18.59 -0.35 5.03
N GLU A 7 -18.14 -1.12 6.02
CA GLU A 7 -16.73 -1.08 6.49
C GLU A 7 -15.76 -1.54 5.40
N LEU A 8 -16.09 -2.60 4.64
CA LEU A 8 -15.30 -3.07 3.51
C LEU A 8 -15.26 -2.05 2.37
N GLU A 9 -16.37 -1.40 2.08
CA GLU A 9 -16.44 -0.33 1.07
C GLU A 9 -15.55 0.85 1.47
N ALA A 10 -15.63 1.31 2.73
CA ALA A 10 -14.80 2.39 3.25
C ALA A 10 -13.30 2.04 3.22
N ALA A 11 -12.95 0.79 3.57
CA ALA A 11 -11.57 0.31 3.48
C ALA A 11 -11.07 0.28 2.03
N ALA A 12 -11.90 -0.16 1.07
CA ALA A 12 -11.56 -0.16 -0.35
C ALA A 12 -11.38 1.28 -0.88
N PHE A 13 -12.26 2.20 -0.50
CA PHE A 13 -12.13 3.62 -0.83
C PHE A 13 -10.81 4.20 -0.32
N GLY A 14 -10.46 3.96 0.96
CA GLY A 14 -9.22 4.42 1.55
C GLY A 14 -7.98 3.83 0.87
N ALA A 15 -8.01 2.54 0.53
CA ALA A 15 -6.93 1.88 -0.22
C ALA A 15 -6.77 2.47 -1.63
N GLN A 16 -7.87 2.74 -2.32
CA GLN A 16 -7.84 3.34 -3.65
C GLN A 16 -7.30 4.78 -3.61
N ALA A 17 -7.78 5.60 -2.69
CA ALA A 17 -7.30 6.97 -2.52
C ALA A 17 -5.79 7.00 -2.19
N ALA A 18 -5.32 6.06 -1.37
CA ALA A 18 -3.90 5.92 -1.07
C ALA A 18 -3.07 5.50 -2.28
N PHE A 19 -3.60 4.62 -3.15
CA PHE A 19 -2.97 4.27 -4.43
C PHE A 19 -2.93 5.47 -5.38
N ASP A 20 -4.04 6.19 -5.54
CA ASP A 20 -4.15 7.34 -6.44
C ASP A 20 -3.15 8.45 -6.07
N ALA A 21 -2.85 8.62 -4.79
CA ALA A 21 -1.83 9.56 -4.30
C ALA A 21 -0.41 9.25 -4.83
N VAL A 22 -0.13 8.01 -5.23
CA VAL A 22 1.15 7.59 -5.82
C VAL A 22 1.24 7.98 -7.30
N VAL A 23 0.11 7.99 -8.01
CA VAL A 23 0.05 8.13 -9.46
C VAL A 23 0.70 9.43 -9.93
N GLY A 24 0.37 10.56 -9.30
CA GLY A 24 0.88 11.88 -9.71
C GLY A 24 2.41 12.00 -9.60
N PRO A 25 3.02 11.75 -8.43
CA PRO A 25 4.48 11.73 -8.29
C PRO A 25 5.16 10.75 -9.24
N LEU A 26 4.62 9.54 -9.38
CA LEU A 26 5.22 8.51 -10.23
C LEU A 26 5.16 8.88 -11.72
N ASP A 27 4.02 9.41 -12.20
CA ASP A 27 3.86 9.87 -13.58
C ASP A 27 4.84 11.00 -13.93
N ARG A 28 5.05 11.96 -13.02
CA ARG A 28 6.09 12.99 -13.22
C ARG A 28 7.49 12.38 -13.33
N ALA A 29 7.81 11.44 -12.44
CA ALA A 29 9.12 10.78 -12.45
C ALA A 29 9.38 10.01 -13.75
N LEU A 30 8.39 9.23 -14.21
CA LEU A 30 8.47 8.47 -15.45
C LEU A 30 8.58 9.38 -16.69
N ARG A 31 7.90 10.53 -16.70
CA ARG A 31 8.03 11.50 -17.80
C ARG A 31 9.41 12.15 -17.86
N ALA A 32 9.98 12.49 -16.70
CA ALA A 32 11.35 13.04 -16.64
C ALA A 32 12.36 12.01 -17.15
N GLU A 33 12.25 10.76 -16.72
CA GLU A 33 13.09 9.65 -17.20
C GLU A 33 12.96 9.45 -18.72
N ALA A 34 11.73 9.43 -19.25
CA ALA A 34 11.49 9.29 -20.68
C ALA A 34 12.05 10.46 -21.52
N ALA A 35 12.13 11.66 -20.94
CA ALA A 35 12.76 12.83 -21.54
C ALA A 35 14.29 12.88 -21.36
N GLY A 36 14.89 11.91 -20.66
CA GLY A 36 16.31 11.93 -20.31
C GLY A 36 16.69 13.06 -19.35
N ALA A 37 15.71 13.63 -18.64
CA ALA A 37 15.93 14.67 -17.66
C ALA A 37 16.31 14.03 -16.30
N PRO A 38 17.32 14.58 -15.60
CA PRO A 38 17.64 14.10 -14.26
C PRO A 38 16.48 14.39 -13.31
N LEU A 39 16.13 13.39 -12.49
CA LEU A 39 15.16 13.56 -11.42
C LEU A 39 15.80 14.30 -10.25
N ALA A 40 15.16 15.38 -9.80
CA ALA A 40 15.60 16.04 -8.58
C ALA A 40 15.38 15.12 -7.37
N GLU A 41 16.27 15.19 -6.39
CA GLU A 41 16.20 14.41 -5.15
C GLU A 41 14.84 14.55 -4.45
N ALA A 42 14.25 15.75 -4.48
CA ALA A 42 12.93 16.03 -3.93
C ALA A 42 11.78 15.31 -4.67
N GLU A 43 11.92 15.09 -5.99
CA GLU A 43 10.92 14.36 -6.79
C GLU A 43 10.97 12.87 -6.48
N VAL A 44 12.18 12.31 -6.40
CA VAL A 44 12.41 10.92 -5.99
C VAL A 44 11.83 10.70 -4.60
N ASP A 45 12.19 11.55 -3.65
CA ASP A 45 11.72 11.46 -2.28
C ASP A 45 10.18 11.61 -2.15
N ALA A 46 9.55 12.45 -2.99
CA ALA A 46 8.09 12.53 -3.08
C ALA A 46 7.43 11.23 -3.54
N VAL A 47 8.00 10.56 -4.55
CA VAL A 47 7.52 9.24 -5.02
C VAL A 47 7.59 8.21 -3.90
N TYR A 48 8.75 8.06 -3.26
CA TYR A 48 8.90 7.07 -2.19
C TYR A 48 8.04 7.39 -0.96
N THR A 49 7.86 8.66 -0.61
CA THR A 49 6.95 9.06 0.47
C THR A 49 5.53 8.60 0.17
N ALA A 50 5.03 8.86 -1.04
CA ALA A 50 3.70 8.43 -1.46
C ALA A 50 3.57 6.90 -1.45
N VAL A 51 4.55 6.19 -2.02
CA VAL A 51 4.55 4.71 -2.08
C VAL A 51 4.55 4.10 -0.67
N TYR A 52 5.41 4.56 0.23
CA TYR A 52 5.50 4.02 1.58
C TYR A 52 4.23 4.30 2.39
N ALA A 53 3.64 5.49 2.23
CA ALA A 53 2.36 5.82 2.87
C ALA A 53 1.23 4.93 2.34
N ALA A 54 1.15 4.74 1.02
CA ALA A 54 0.17 3.88 0.39
C ALA A 54 0.29 2.42 0.86
N GLN A 55 1.52 1.91 0.99
CA GLN A 55 1.78 0.57 1.53
C GLN A 55 1.22 0.38 2.95
N GLN A 56 1.29 1.40 3.83
CA GLN A 56 0.73 1.30 5.18
C GLN A 56 -0.79 1.14 5.17
N VAL A 57 -1.47 1.86 4.28
CA VAL A 57 -2.93 1.84 4.18
C VAL A 57 -3.42 0.58 3.48
N ILE A 58 -2.91 0.31 2.29
CA ILE A 58 -3.40 -0.76 1.41
C ILE A 58 -3.16 -2.14 2.04
N ALA A 59 -1.99 -2.37 2.64
CA ALA A 59 -1.69 -3.67 3.23
C ALA A 59 -2.61 -4.01 4.41
N ARG A 60 -2.94 -3.01 5.24
CA ARG A 60 -3.88 -3.19 6.37
C ARG A 60 -5.30 -3.41 5.85
N ALA A 61 -5.77 -2.55 4.95
CA ALA A 61 -7.09 -2.68 4.33
C ALA A 61 -7.30 -4.05 3.66
N ALA A 62 -6.30 -4.55 2.93
CA ALA A 62 -6.39 -5.87 2.28
C ALA A 62 -6.48 -7.03 3.29
N LEU A 63 -5.71 -6.98 4.38
CA LEU A 63 -5.73 -8.00 5.42
C LEU A 63 -7.04 -7.99 6.21
N ASP A 64 -7.52 -6.79 6.57
CA ASP A 64 -8.77 -6.61 7.30
C ASP A 64 -9.95 -7.05 6.42
N ALA A 65 -9.96 -6.67 5.14
CA ALA A 65 -11.02 -7.06 4.21
C ALA A 65 -11.08 -8.57 3.98
N ALA A 66 -9.91 -9.21 3.78
CA ALA A 66 -9.83 -10.65 3.60
C ALA A 66 -10.26 -11.44 4.85
N THR A 67 -10.18 -10.82 6.04
CA THR A 67 -10.64 -11.39 7.30
C THR A 67 -12.15 -11.17 7.48
N GLY A 68 -12.63 -9.93 7.33
CA GLY A 68 -14.04 -9.55 7.49
C GLY A 68 -15.00 -10.24 6.52
N LEU A 69 -14.53 -10.67 5.34
CA LEU A 69 -15.33 -11.47 4.41
C LEU A 69 -15.93 -12.74 5.06
N PHE A 70 -15.24 -13.34 6.03
CA PHE A 70 -15.73 -14.53 6.72
C PHE A 70 -16.82 -14.24 7.75
N GLU A 71 -16.84 -13.04 8.34
CA GLU A 71 -17.89 -12.58 9.25
C GLU A 71 -19.23 -12.40 8.50
N VAL A 72 -19.18 -12.05 7.21
CA VAL A 72 -20.37 -11.88 6.35
C VAL A 72 -20.86 -13.21 5.80
N GLY A 73 -19.96 -14.07 5.32
CA GLY A 73 -20.33 -15.29 4.62
C GLY A 73 -20.64 -16.49 5.51
N GLY A 74 -20.42 -16.37 6.82
CA GLY A 74 -20.65 -17.40 7.82
C GLY A 74 -19.92 -18.72 7.51
N ALA A 75 -20.41 -19.83 8.04
CA ALA A 75 -19.79 -21.15 7.84
C ALA A 75 -19.68 -21.58 6.36
N SER A 76 -20.48 -20.99 5.45
CA SER A 76 -20.38 -21.29 4.02
C SER A 76 -19.15 -20.64 3.34
N ALA A 77 -18.60 -19.56 3.91
CA ALA A 77 -17.39 -18.92 3.40
C ALA A 77 -16.13 -19.73 3.70
N THR A 78 -16.15 -20.59 4.73
CA THR A 78 -15.02 -21.46 5.10
C THR A 78 -14.94 -22.73 4.25
N LEU A 79 -15.89 -22.95 3.34
CA LEU A 79 -15.84 -24.09 2.42
C LEU A 79 -14.57 -24.07 1.58
N ARG A 80 -13.81 -25.17 1.67
CA ARG A 80 -12.56 -25.35 0.91
C ARG A 80 -12.76 -25.19 -0.61
N THR A 81 -13.93 -25.56 -1.13
CA THR A 81 -14.28 -25.39 -2.55
C THR A 81 -14.35 -23.93 -3.00
N ARG A 82 -14.62 -22.99 -2.07
CA ARG A 82 -14.59 -21.54 -2.37
C ARG A 82 -13.19 -20.94 -2.21
N GLY A 83 -12.37 -21.51 -1.32
CA GLY A 83 -10.95 -21.17 -1.14
C GLY A 83 -10.68 -19.69 -0.85
N LEU A 84 -11.59 -19.02 -0.14
CA LEU A 84 -11.54 -17.57 0.10
C LEU A 84 -10.36 -17.15 1.01
N ASP A 85 -9.84 -18.08 1.79
CA ASP A 85 -8.66 -17.91 2.65
C ASP A 85 -7.39 -17.58 1.86
N ARG A 86 -7.37 -17.90 0.55
CA ARG A 86 -6.27 -17.54 -0.35
C ARG A 86 -6.00 -16.04 -0.39
N HIS A 87 -7.03 -15.21 -0.26
CA HIS A 87 -6.87 -13.75 -0.30
C HIS A 87 -6.08 -13.25 0.90
N TRP A 88 -6.41 -13.74 2.09
CA TRP A 88 -5.68 -13.42 3.31
C TRP A 88 -4.23 -13.94 3.26
N ARG A 89 -4.04 -15.20 2.84
CA ARG A 89 -2.69 -15.79 2.71
C ARG A 89 -1.81 -15.00 1.75
N ASN A 90 -2.33 -14.64 0.58
CA ASN A 90 -1.59 -13.86 -0.42
C ASN A 90 -1.25 -12.46 0.09
N ALA A 91 -2.22 -11.76 0.69
CA ALA A 91 -1.99 -10.44 1.29
C ALA A 91 -0.94 -10.51 2.42
N ARG A 92 -0.98 -11.56 3.25
CA ARG A 92 0.00 -11.77 4.33
C ARG A 92 1.41 -11.98 3.78
N VAL A 93 1.57 -12.75 2.71
CA VAL A 93 2.88 -12.94 2.06
C VAL A 93 3.45 -11.59 1.58
N LEU A 94 2.64 -10.80 0.86
CA LEU A 94 3.06 -9.48 0.34
C LEU A 94 3.39 -8.49 1.46
N ALA A 95 2.59 -8.48 2.53
CA ALA A 95 2.81 -7.62 3.70
C ALA A 95 4.04 -8.03 4.51
N SER A 96 4.40 -9.32 4.53
CA SER A 96 5.60 -9.82 5.22
C SER A 96 6.88 -9.55 4.44
N HIS A 97 6.84 -9.60 3.10
CA HIS A 97 8.02 -9.33 2.26
C HIS A 97 8.44 -7.85 2.30
N ASN A 98 7.47 -6.94 2.46
CA ASN A 98 7.72 -5.51 2.52
C ASN A 98 7.63 -5.06 3.98
N PRO A 99 8.75 -4.86 4.71
CA PRO A 99 8.71 -4.60 6.16
C PRO A 99 8.03 -3.26 6.45
N LEU A 100 6.71 -3.30 6.66
CA LEU A 100 5.87 -2.11 6.85
C LEU A 100 6.33 -1.27 8.04
N ILE A 101 6.80 -1.92 9.11
CA ILE A 101 7.35 -1.26 10.31
C ILE A 101 8.54 -0.38 9.95
N TYR A 102 9.45 -0.87 9.09
CA TYR A 102 10.60 -0.09 8.66
C TYR A 102 10.17 1.11 7.80
N ARG A 103 9.25 0.91 6.85
CA ARG A 103 8.70 2.01 6.03
C ARG A 103 7.98 3.07 6.87
N ALA A 104 7.20 2.65 7.87
CA ALA A 104 6.54 3.56 8.81
C ALA A 104 7.55 4.37 9.63
N ARG A 105 8.65 3.75 10.07
CA ARG A 105 9.74 4.45 10.77
C ARG A 105 10.37 5.52 9.89
N LEU A 106 10.67 5.21 8.62
CA LEU A 106 11.23 6.19 7.68
C LEU A 106 10.29 7.37 7.43
N LEU A 107 8.99 7.10 7.25
CA LEU A 107 7.98 8.15 7.14
C LEU A 107 7.92 9.04 8.39
N GLY A 108 7.98 8.43 9.57
CA GLY A 108 8.00 9.16 10.85
C GLY A 108 9.24 10.02 11.01
N ASP A 109 10.43 9.49 10.71
CA ASP A 109 11.69 10.23 10.77
C ASP A 109 11.67 11.41 9.80
N ARG A 110 11.19 11.21 8.58
CA ARG A 110 10.96 12.28 7.61
C ARG A 110 10.01 13.35 8.15
N ALA A 111 8.86 12.96 8.68
CA ALA A 111 7.83 13.89 9.13
C ALA A 111 8.26 14.73 10.34
N VAL A 112 9.08 14.16 11.22
CA VAL A 112 9.52 14.82 12.47
C VAL A 112 10.84 15.57 12.27
N ASN A 113 11.81 14.96 11.61
CA ASN A 113 13.19 15.45 11.52
C ASN A 113 13.54 16.03 10.14
N GLY A 114 12.66 15.91 9.14
CA GLY A 114 12.95 16.34 7.77
C GLY A 114 13.98 15.47 7.06
N THR A 115 14.39 14.34 7.63
CA THR A 115 15.34 13.40 7.03
C THR A 115 14.78 12.87 5.70
N PRO A 116 15.52 12.99 4.58
CA PRO A 116 15.15 12.31 3.34
C PRO A 116 15.03 10.80 3.55
N LEU A 117 14.11 10.15 2.84
CA LEU A 117 13.94 8.70 3.01
C LEU A 117 15.21 7.95 2.62
N GLU A 118 15.72 7.09 3.49
CA GLU A 118 16.82 6.18 3.16
C GLU A 118 16.35 5.15 2.12
N ARG A 119 17.02 5.12 0.96
CA ARG A 119 16.63 4.30 -0.20
C ARG A 119 17.68 3.23 -0.44
N HIS A 120 17.36 1.99 -0.08
CA HIS A 120 18.22 0.83 -0.38
C HIS A 120 17.98 0.23 -1.79
N TYR A 121 17.02 0.76 -2.56
CA TYR A 121 16.79 0.38 -3.95
C TYR A 121 16.85 1.64 -4.80
N ARG A 122 17.77 1.71 -5.77
CA ARG A 122 17.77 2.77 -6.79
C ARG A 122 16.63 2.53 -7.78
N LEU A 123 15.79 3.54 -8.01
CA LEU A 123 14.99 3.65 -9.24
C LEU A 123 15.95 4.14 -10.33
N GLY A 124 16.24 3.30 -11.32
CA GLY A 124 17.22 3.58 -12.39
C GLY A 124 18.66 3.32 -11.96
N GLY A 125 19.43 2.65 -12.83
CA GLY A 125 20.85 2.30 -12.62
C GLY A 125 21.75 3.50 -12.43
#